data_AF-A0A7X9U4K8-F1
#
_entry.id   AF-A0A7X9U4K8-F1
#
_cell.length_a   1.000
_cell.length_b   1.000
_cell.length_c   1.000
_cell.angle_alpha   90.00
_cell.angle_beta   90.00
_cell.angle_gamma   90.00
#
_symmetry.space_group_name_H-M   'P 1'
#
loop_
_entity.id
_entity.type
_entity.pdbx_description
1 polymer ?
#
loop_
_entity_poly.entity_id
_entity_poly.type
_entity_poly.pdbx_seq_one_letter_code
_entity_poly.pdbx_strand_id
1 'polypeptide(L)'
;MFVQVAKVKQHQQRVTTLLKHKQKLQAQGVYPLARLNVIESQLLNHLYTLSDLKTDAPTDYFAGKNLTQVSQLVLNEFIAFATENAEHHSIYTLLLQSLNLKSELNSGETFLALKSDKHLSYYALLQYLLDYWQLEDSKALRNSVLNEKEQLDSNAITLLFSQHLSEAELSNAMLHANFDIAYAALVNAYCNNADNVSDMLFKVFAKTNDDDKKAKLLALAGLTNDPRWDEPCLLFCKANPELCQHVLSHFVYKRALPLFINLMAHGVTQKPAYAAWLIITDRALAQAEKVTVVESKNAQNVHSGINLDDAEHARQAFAIVPGDQLLNGISFAQSNAKQKLKMLAGEVVQRVIAPHYPLQKACGLYHVLVSAKQWQSVIAESPSAE
;
A
#
# COMPACT_ATOMS: atom_id res chain seq x y z
N MET A 1 -17.59 -34.42 21.21
CA MET A 1 -16.72 -34.74 20.06
C MET A 1 -17.27 -34.22 18.72
N PHE A 2 -18.28 -34.82 18.07
CA PHE A 2 -18.73 -34.39 16.72
C PHE A 2 -19.18 -32.92 16.61
N VAL A 3 -19.88 -32.37 17.62
CA VAL A 3 -20.32 -30.96 17.62
C VAL A 3 -19.14 -29.99 17.80
N GLN A 4 -18.12 -30.35 18.59
CA GLN A 4 -16.91 -29.55 18.77
C GLN A 4 -16.06 -29.56 17.50
N VAL A 5 -15.85 -30.74 16.91
CA VAL A 5 -15.13 -30.89 15.63
C VAL A 5 -15.82 -30.12 14.49
N ALA A 6 -17.16 -30.15 14.42
CA ALA A 6 -17.91 -29.37 13.44
C ALA A 6 -17.75 -27.85 13.65
N LYS A 7 -17.75 -27.38 14.90
CA LYS A 7 -17.50 -25.96 15.25
C LYS A 7 -16.08 -25.53 14.89
N VAL A 8 -15.06 -26.36 15.17
CA VAL A 8 -13.65 -26.08 14.82
C VAL A 8 -13.49 -25.93 13.31
N LYS A 9 -14.02 -26.89 12.53
CA LYS A 9 -14.00 -26.84 11.05
C LYS A 9 -14.69 -25.57 10.51
N GLN A 10 -15.82 -25.19 11.11
CA GLN A 10 -16.52 -23.96 10.73
C GLN A 10 -15.69 -22.70 10.98
N HIS A 11 -15.06 -22.57 12.15
CA HIS A 11 -14.22 -21.43 12.48
C HIS A 11 -12.99 -21.34 11.58
N GLN A 12 -12.33 -22.47 11.28
CA GLN A 12 -11.19 -22.50 10.37
C GLN A 12 -11.56 -22.09 8.94
N GLN A 13 -12.68 -22.59 8.43
CA GLN A 13 -13.23 -22.15 7.15
C GLN A 13 -13.48 -20.64 7.14
N ARG A 14 -14.05 -20.10 8.24
CA ARG A 14 -14.27 -18.66 8.37
C ARG A 14 -12.97 -17.85 8.39
N VAL A 15 -11.94 -18.28 9.12
CA VAL A 15 -10.61 -17.62 9.10
C VAL A 15 -10.05 -17.59 7.67
N THR A 16 -10.10 -18.72 6.96
CA THR A 16 -9.59 -18.82 5.58
C THR A 16 -10.35 -17.88 4.65
N THR A 17 -11.69 -17.85 4.75
CA THR A 17 -12.52 -16.94 3.95
C THR A 17 -12.25 -15.47 4.29
N LEU A 18 -12.12 -15.13 5.56
CA LEU A 18 -11.86 -13.75 6.00
C LEU A 18 -10.47 -13.26 5.59
N LEU A 19 -9.44 -14.10 5.65
CA LEU A 19 -8.10 -13.78 5.13
C LEU A 19 -8.15 -13.46 3.63
N LYS A 20 -8.85 -14.30 2.84
CA LYS A 20 -9.06 -14.05 1.40
C LYS A 20 -9.85 -12.76 1.16
N HIS A 21 -10.87 -12.47 1.96
CA HIS A 21 -11.62 -11.23 1.88
C HIS A 21 -10.77 -10.01 2.23
N LYS A 22 -9.91 -10.10 3.26
CA LYS A 22 -8.95 -9.05 3.64
C LYS A 22 -7.98 -8.78 2.49
N GLN A 23 -7.36 -9.81 1.93
CA GLN A 23 -6.43 -9.69 0.80
C GLN A 23 -7.11 -9.07 -0.42
N LYS A 24 -8.31 -9.55 -0.77
CA LYS A 24 -9.08 -9.00 -1.90
C LYS A 24 -9.47 -7.55 -1.66
N LEU A 25 -9.81 -7.17 -0.42
CA LEU A 25 -10.12 -5.79 -0.06
C LEU A 25 -8.87 -4.90 -0.18
N GLN A 26 -7.74 -5.35 0.37
CA GLN A 26 -6.47 -4.62 0.29
C GLN A 26 -6.01 -4.39 -1.16
N ALA A 27 -6.17 -5.39 -2.02
CA ALA A 27 -5.87 -5.29 -3.45
C ALA A 27 -6.73 -4.26 -4.22
N GLN A 28 -7.83 -3.76 -3.64
CA GLN A 28 -8.62 -2.67 -4.25
C GLN A 28 -7.91 -1.32 -4.15
N GLY A 29 -6.91 -1.16 -3.28
CA GLY A 29 -6.17 0.09 -3.08
C GLY A 29 -6.93 1.17 -2.30
N VAL A 30 -8.25 1.24 -2.41
CA VAL A 30 -9.14 2.14 -1.66
C VAL A 30 -10.42 1.43 -1.24
N TYR A 31 -10.83 1.60 0.02
CA TYR A 31 -12.04 0.98 0.56
C TYR A 31 -12.53 1.66 1.85
N PRO A 32 -13.79 1.45 2.27
CA PRO A 32 -14.28 1.94 3.55
C PRO A 32 -13.51 1.34 4.75
N LEU A 33 -13.02 2.19 5.64
CA LEU A 33 -12.30 1.78 6.86
C LEU A 33 -13.15 0.86 7.74
N ALA A 34 -14.45 1.14 7.86
CA ALA A 34 -15.38 0.31 8.62
C ALA A 34 -15.39 -1.15 8.14
N ARG A 35 -15.25 -1.38 6.83
CA ARG A 35 -15.23 -2.74 6.26
C ARG A 35 -13.97 -3.50 6.67
N LEU A 36 -12.81 -2.86 6.64
CA LEU A 36 -11.57 -3.48 7.12
C LEU A 36 -11.68 -3.80 8.61
N ASN A 37 -12.19 -2.87 9.41
CA ASN A 37 -12.36 -3.07 10.86
C ASN A 37 -13.24 -4.28 11.18
N VAL A 38 -14.37 -4.44 10.48
CA VAL A 38 -15.25 -5.60 10.67
C VAL A 38 -14.54 -6.91 10.32
N ILE A 39 -13.82 -6.95 9.20
CA ILE A 39 -13.09 -8.16 8.78
C ILE A 39 -12.03 -8.52 9.81
N GLU A 40 -11.20 -7.57 10.23
CA GLU A 40 -10.12 -7.80 11.19
C GLU A 40 -10.65 -8.22 12.57
N SER A 41 -11.71 -7.57 13.06
CA SER A 41 -12.36 -7.94 14.31
C SER A 41 -12.93 -9.37 14.28
N GLN A 42 -13.60 -9.74 13.19
CA GLN A 42 -14.12 -11.11 13.02
C GLN A 42 -13.00 -12.14 12.94
N LEU A 43 -11.88 -11.78 12.30
CA LEU A 43 -10.71 -12.64 12.17
C LEU A 43 -10.10 -12.92 13.54
N LEU A 44 -9.89 -11.88 14.35
CA LEU A 44 -9.38 -12.00 15.73
C LEU A 44 -10.31 -12.87 16.60
N ASN A 45 -11.63 -12.68 16.51
CA ASN A 45 -12.60 -13.48 17.27
C ASN A 45 -12.53 -14.98 16.94
N HIS A 46 -12.40 -15.31 15.64
CA HIS A 46 -12.28 -16.70 15.22
C HIS A 46 -10.92 -17.30 15.58
N LEU A 47 -9.83 -16.53 15.48
CA LEU A 47 -8.51 -16.98 15.94
C LEU A 47 -8.51 -17.25 17.46
N TYR A 48 -9.10 -16.37 18.25
CA TYR A 48 -9.24 -16.56 19.70
C TYR A 48 -9.97 -17.87 20.00
N THR A 49 -11.14 -18.08 19.37
CA THR A 49 -11.96 -19.28 19.55
C THR A 49 -11.21 -20.56 19.14
N LEU A 50 -10.49 -20.55 18.02
CA LEU A 50 -9.71 -21.70 17.56
C LEU A 50 -8.55 -22.02 18.51
N SER A 51 -7.93 -20.99 19.07
CA SER A 51 -6.79 -21.13 19.98
C SER A 51 -7.17 -21.73 21.34
N ASP A 52 -8.41 -21.55 21.79
CA ASP A 52 -8.94 -22.17 23.02
C ASP A 52 -9.34 -23.63 22.82
N LEU A 53 -9.67 -24.05 21.59
CA LEU A 53 -10.11 -25.39 21.24
C LEU A 53 -8.94 -26.36 20.92
N LYS A 54 -7.78 -26.15 21.59
CA LYS A 54 -6.43 -26.70 21.35
C LYS A 54 -6.31 -28.16 20.87
N THR A 55 -7.27 -29.02 21.16
CA THR A 55 -7.16 -30.48 20.96
C THR A 55 -7.68 -31.01 19.63
N ASP A 56 -8.46 -30.24 18.85
CA ASP A 56 -9.18 -30.77 17.66
C ASP A 56 -8.97 -29.95 16.36
N ALA A 57 -8.09 -28.94 16.36
CA ALA A 57 -7.85 -28.09 15.19
C ALA A 57 -6.79 -28.69 14.25
N PRO A 58 -7.09 -28.92 12.95
CA PRO A 58 -6.14 -29.49 12.00
C PRO A 58 -5.05 -28.50 11.53
N THR A 59 -5.20 -27.21 11.85
CA THR A 59 -4.16 -26.20 11.62
C THR A 59 -3.87 -25.51 12.94
N ASP A 60 -2.63 -25.64 13.39
CA ASP A 60 -2.15 -25.00 14.60
C ASP A 60 -1.52 -23.65 14.26
N TYR A 61 -2.34 -22.60 14.31
CA TYR A 61 -1.89 -21.24 14.00
C TYR A 61 -0.84 -20.69 14.97
N PHE A 62 -0.67 -21.32 16.14
CA PHE A 62 0.09 -20.77 17.26
C PHE A 62 1.01 -21.82 17.92
N ALA A 63 1.42 -22.86 17.18
CA ALA A 63 2.36 -23.88 17.62
C ALA A 63 2.11 -24.37 19.07
N GLY A 64 0.86 -24.69 19.41
CA GLY A 64 0.41 -25.23 20.69
C GLY A 64 0.07 -24.18 21.76
N LYS A 65 0.38 -22.89 21.50
CA LYS A 65 -0.03 -21.77 22.35
C LYS A 65 -1.48 -21.36 22.05
N ASN A 66 -2.19 -20.80 23.02
CA ASN A 66 -3.43 -20.06 22.71
C ASN A 66 -3.14 -18.58 22.46
N LEU A 67 -4.12 -17.85 21.94
CA LEU A 67 -3.94 -16.44 21.62
C LEU A 67 -3.62 -15.61 22.86
N THR A 68 -4.17 -15.97 24.03
CA THR A 68 -3.85 -15.32 25.31
C THR A 68 -2.37 -15.47 25.66
N GLN A 69 -1.79 -16.67 25.52
CA GLN A 69 -0.37 -16.92 25.73
C GLN A 69 0.49 -16.16 24.72
N VAL A 70 0.08 -16.11 23.45
CA VAL A 70 0.78 -15.33 22.41
C VAL A 70 0.72 -13.84 22.71
N SER A 71 -0.40 -13.33 23.23
CA SER A 71 -0.58 -11.92 23.58
C SER A 71 0.24 -11.45 24.78
N GLN A 72 0.72 -12.40 25.59
CA GLN A 72 1.55 -12.13 26.77
C GLN A 72 3.05 -12.15 26.45
N LEU A 73 3.45 -12.55 25.23
CA LEU A 73 4.84 -12.51 24.81
C LEU A 73 5.33 -11.06 24.77
N VAL A 74 6.57 -10.85 25.20
CA VAL A 74 7.24 -9.57 24.92
C VAL A 74 7.55 -9.47 23.43
N LEU A 75 7.78 -8.25 22.93
CA LEU A 75 7.90 -8.01 21.48
C LEU A 75 8.95 -8.90 20.81
N ASN A 76 10.14 -9.03 21.40
CA ASN A 76 11.22 -9.85 20.82
C ASN A 76 10.85 -11.33 20.77
N GLU A 77 10.21 -11.86 21.82
CA GLU A 77 9.71 -13.23 21.84
C GLU A 77 8.61 -13.45 20.80
N PHE A 78 7.71 -12.47 20.64
CA PHE A 78 6.65 -12.52 19.64
C PHE A 78 7.23 -12.55 18.22
N ILE A 79 8.23 -11.72 17.93
CA ILE A 79 8.84 -11.66 16.59
C ILE A 79 9.58 -12.96 16.30
N ALA A 80 10.41 -13.44 17.23
CA ALA A 80 11.11 -14.71 17.08
C ALA A 80 10.11 -15.84 16.79
N PHE A 81 9.04 -15.91 17.58
CA PHE A 81 7.96 -16.87 17.40
C PHE A 81 7.27 -16.75 16.03
N ALA A 82 6.96 -15.53 15.58
CA ALA A 82 6.32 -15.29 14.30
C ALA A 82 7.25 -15.60 13.10
N THR A 83 8.55 -15.38 13.24
CA THR A 83 9.56 -15.72 12.21
C THR A 83 9.74 -17.24 12.09
N GLU A 84 9.69 -17.99 13.19
CA GLU A 84 9.71 -19.46 13.17
C GLU A 84 8.47 -20.06 12.50
N ASN A 85 7.35 -19.33 12.49
CA ASN A 85 6.06 -19.76 11.95
C ASN A 85 5.66 -18.92 10.70
N ALA A 86 6.61 -18.71 9.79
CA ALA A 86 6.48 -17.80 8.65
C ALA A 86 5.28 -18.09 7.71
N GLU A 87 4.81 -19.33 7.64
CA GLU A 87 3.60 -19.74 6.88
C GLU A 87 2.31 -19.01 7.31
N HIS A 88 2.28 -18.45 8.52
CA HIS A 88 1.16 -17.68 9.06
C HIS A 88 1.47 -16.19 9.17
N HIS A 89 2.44 -15.68 8.41
CA HIS A 89 2.87 -14.27 8.43
C HIS A 89 1.71 -13.26 8.45
N SER A 90 0.69 -13.44 7.60
CA SER A 90 -0.48 -12.54 7.55
C SER A 90 -1.28 -12.45 8.87
N ILE A 91 -1.32 -13.54 9.64
CA ILE A 91 -1.96 -13.58 10.96
C ILE A 91 -1.05 -12.88 11.97
N TYR A 92 0.24 -13.18 11.98
CA TYR A 92 1.18 -12.54 12.90
C TYR A 92 1.31 -11.04 12.69
N THR A 93 1.30 -10.56 11.44
CA THR A 93 1.25 -9.13 11.14
C THR A 93 -0.02 -8.49 11.70
N LEU A 94 -1.19 -9.12 11.51
CA LEU A 94 -2.44 -8.62 12.10
C LEU A 94 -2.36 -8.57 13.63
N LEU A 95 -1.85 -9.63 14.27
CA LEU A 95 -1.71 -9.70 15.72
C LEU A 95 -0.76 -8.63 16.24
N LEU A 96 0.42 -8.47 15.62
CA LEU A 96 1.39 -7.44 15.97
C LEU A 96 0.75 -6.04 15.97
N GLN A 97 0.01 -5.73 14.91
CA GLN A 97 -0.66 -4.43 14.74
C GLN A 97 -1.85 -4.21 15.69
N SER A 98 -2.44 -5.28 16.24
CA SER A 98 -3.63 -5.21 17.09
C SER A 98 -3.34 -5.32 18.58
N LEU A 99 -2.32 -6.10 18.95
CA LEU A 99 -1.87 -6.31 20.33
C LEU A 99 -1.12 -5.10 20.91
N ASN A 100 -0.67 -4.16 20.07
CA ASN A 100 0.09 -2.98 20.49
C ASN A 100 1.31 -3.35 21.36
N LEU A 101 2.02 -4.42 20.99
CA LEU A 101 3.25 -4.83 21.69
C LEU A 101 4.28 -3.70 21.58
N LYS A 102 4.92 -3.37 22.70
CA LYS A 102 5.98 -2.34 22.76
C LYS A 102 7.30 -2.99 23.19
N SER A 103 8.41 -2.54 22.60
CA SER A 103 9.74 -2.82 23.15
C SER A 103 9.99 -1.96 24.38
N GLU A 104 10.86 -2.46 25.25
CA GLU A 104 11.47 -1.69 26.34
C GLU A 104 12.55 -0.72 25.81
N LEU A 105 13.19 -1.07 24.69
CA LEU A 105 14.18 -0.23 24.01
C LEU A 105 13.51 0.75 23.06
N ASN A 106 14.18 1.87 22.81
CA ASN A 106 13.78 2.75 21.73
C ASN A 106 14.02 2.08 20.35
N SER A 107 13.42 2.63 19.30
CA SER A 107 13.47 2.04 17.96
C SER A 107 14.89 2.01 17.36
N GLY A 108 15.72 3.02 17.61
CA GLY A 108 17.11 3.08 17.17
C GLY A 108 18.00 2.05 17.87
N GLU A 109 17.89 1.94 19.19
CA GLU A 109 18.57 0.92 20.00
C GLU A 109 18.15 -0.48 19.56
N THR A 110 16.86 -0.70 19.31
CA THR A 110 16.34 -1.97 18.80
C THR A 110 16.98 -2.32 17.45
N PHE A 111 17.09 -1.36 16.53
CA PHE A 111 17.75 -1.58 15.24
C PHE A 111 19.22 -1.99 15.39
N LEU A 112 19.99 -1.28 16.21
CA LEU A 112 21.42 -1.55 16.42
C LEU A 112 21.67 -2.88 17.14
N ALA A 113 20.82 -3.25 18.10
CA ALA A 113 20.86 -4.54 18.78
C ALA A 113 20.61 -5.67 17.77
N LEU A 114 19.50 -5.60 17.01
CA LEU A 114 19.17 -6.61 16.00
C LEU A 114 20.23 -6.71 14.90
N LYS A 115 20.85 -5.60 14.52
CA LYS A 115 21.99 -5.60 13.62
C LYS A 115 23.19 -6.35 14.19
N SER A 116 23.60 -6.03 15.42
CA SER A 116 24.72 -6.68 16.10
C SER A 116 24.52 -8.19 16.23
N ASP A 117 23.29 -8.60 16.52
CA ASP A 117 22.92 -10.00 16.71
C ASP A 117 22.56 -10.72 15.41
N LYS A 118 22.67 -10.05 14.25
CA LYS A 118 22.34 -10.60 12.91
C LYS A 118 20.87 -11.04 12.76
N HIS A 119 19.97 -10.33 13.43
CA HIS A 119 18.51 -10.54 13.39
C HIS A 119 17.76 -9.41 12.65
N LEU A 120 18.40 -8.69 11.72
CA LEU A 120 17.73 -7.63 10.94
C LEU A 120 16.51 -8.12 10.16
N SER A 121 16.43 -9.41 9.83
CA SER A 121 15.23 -10.01 9.24
C SER A 121 13.96 -9.82 10.07
N TYR A 122 14.08 -9.54 11.37
CA TYR A 122 12.96 -9.21 12.26
C TYR A 122 12.22 -7.93 11.82
N TYR A 123 12.89 -7.05 11.07
CA TYR A 123 12.26 -5.87 10.46
C TYR A 123 11.23 -6.20 9.38
N ALA A 124 11.19 -7.43 8.87
CA ALA A 124 10.08 -7.88 8.03
C ALA A 124 8.72 -7.79 8.77
N LEU A 125 8.72 -7.91 10.10
CA LEU A 125 7.53 -7.76 10.95
C LEU A 125 7.49 -6.41 11.67
N LEU A 126 8.61 -5.95 12.26
CA LEU A 126 8.63 -4.70 13.02
C LEU A 126 8.20 -3.48 12.20
N GLN A 127 8.44 -3.48 10.89
CA GLN A 127 8.02 -2.38 10.00
C GLN A 127 6.51 -2.12 10.03
N TYR A 128 5.67 -3.06 10.47
CA TYR A 128 4.22 -2.86 10.60
C TYR A 128 3.81 -2.07 11.85
N LEU A 129 4.77 -1.75 12.73
CA LEU A 129 4.60 -0.85 13.87
C LEU A 129 5.22 0.51 13.53
N LEU A 130 4.40 1.55 13.39
CA LEU A 130 4.86 2.87 12.96
C LEU A 130 5.90 3.50 13.90
N ASP A 131 5.89 3.14 15.18
CA ASP A 131 6.88 3.62 16.16
C ASP A 131 8.31 3.14 15.84
N TYR A 132 8.46 2.05 15.08
CA TYR A 132 9.77 1.50 14.68
C TYR A 132 10.32 2.14 13.41
N TRP A 133 9.61 3.11 12.83
CA TRP A 133 10.09 3.86 11.67
C TRP A 133 11.06 4.98 12.03
N GLN A 134 11.25 5.25 13.32
CA GLN A 134 12.21 6.24 13.79
C GLN A 134 13.56 5.57 14.05
N LEU A 135 14.63 6.03 13.39
CA LEU A 135 15.99 5.65 13.74
C LEU A 135 16.78 6.87 14.20
N GLU A 136 17.73 6.65 15.12
CA GLU A 136 18.74 7.66 15.45
C GLU A 136 19.68 7.89 14.25
N ASP A 137 20.33 9.06 14.20
CA ASP A 137 21.14 9.45 13.05
C ASP A 137 22.26 8.44 12.78
N SER A 138 22.06 7.65 11.73
CA SER A 138 22.91 6.55 11.31
C SER A 138 23.73 6.91 10.06
N LYS A 139 24.22 8.16 9.97
CA LYS A 139 24.98 8.66 8.80
C LYS A 139 26.17 7.77 8.41
N ALA A 140 26.92 7.28 9.38
CA ALA A 140 28.06 6.38 9.11
C ALA A 140 27.60 5.08 8.44
N LEU A 141 26.50 4.50 8.91
CA LEU A 141 25.91 3.29 8.33
C LEU A 141 25.37 3.56 6.93
N ARG A 142 24.63 4.65 6.72
CA ARG A 142 24.16 5.04 5.38
C ARG A 142 25.30 5.17 4.38
N ASN A 143 26.38 5.84 4.77
CA ASN A 143 27.57 5.97 3.93
C ASN A 143 28.25 4.61 3.67
N SER A 144 28.27 3.71 4.66
CA SER A 144 28.78 2.35 4.48
C SER A 144 27.99 1.58 3.42
N VAL A 145 26.66 1.67 3.48
CA VAL A 145 25.73 1.01 2.55
C VAL A 145 25.79 1.65 1.15
N LEU A 146 25.82 2.99 1.05
CA LEU A 146 25.95 3.71 -0.23
C LEU A 146 27.28 3.42 -0.95
N ASN A 147 28.33 3.10 -0.20
CA ASN A 147 29.64 2.72 -0.74
C ASN A 147 29.80 1.20 -0.89
N GLU A 148 28.71 0.43 -0.76
CA GLU A 148 28.68 -1.03 -0.91
C GLU A 148 29.63 -1.79 0.05
N LYS A 149 30.04 -1.16 1.15
CA LYS A 149 30.89 -1.78 2.19
C LYS A 149 30.09 -2.66 3.13
N GLU A 150 28.78 -2.45 3.18
CA GLU A 150 27.87 -3.13 4.07
C GLU A 150 26.58 -3.49 3.32
N GLN A 151 26.17 -4.74 3.45
CA GLN A 151 24.96 -5.27 2.82
C GLN A 151 23.88 -5.48 3.87
N LEU A 152 22.71 -4.90 3.62
CA LEU A 152 21.51 -5.03 4.45
C LEU A 152 20.38 -5.60 3.61
N ASP A 153 19.37 -6.20 4.25
CA ASP A 153 18.16 -6.62 3.56
C ASP A 153 17.28 -5.44 3.13
N SER A 154 16.32 -5.70 2.24
CA SER A 154 15.45 -4.67 1.64
C SER A 154 14.63 -3.88 2.67
N ASN A 155 14.15 -4.53 3.75
CA ASN A 155 13.35 -3.84 4.78
C ASN A 155 14.25 -2.90 5.60
N ALA A 156 15.44 -3.37 5.99
CA ALA A 156 16.43 -2.57 6.69
C ALA A 156 16.92 -1.39 5.83
N ILE A 157 17.15 -1.60 4.52
CA ILE A 157 17.46 -0.53 3.56
C ILE A 157 16.34 0.51 3.53
N THR A 158 15.11 0.05 3.35
CA THR A 158 13.93 0.92 3.26
C THR A 158 13.81 1.80 4.49
N LEU A 159 13.93 1.21 5.68
CA LEU A 159 13.89 1.93 6.95
C LEU A 159 15.04 2.95 7.06
N LEU A 160 16.27 2.54 6.74
CA LEU A 160 17.47 3.36 6.90
C LEU A 160 17.46 4.61 6.00
N PHE A 161 16.95 4.49 4.77
CA PHE A 161 16.85 5.62 3.82
C PHE A 161 15.52 6.38 3.91
N SER A 162 14.60 5.95 4.79
CA SER A 162 13.38 6.69 5.14
C SER A 162 13.57 7.73 6.26
N GLN A 163 14.78 7.84 6.80
CA GLN A 163 15.14 8.78 7.86
C GLN A 163 15.48 10.17 7.31
N HIS A 164 15.68 11.18 8.16
CA HIS A 164 16.22 12.45 7.68
C HIS A 164 17.59 12.27 7.01
N LEU A 165 17.70 12.74 5.77
CA LEU A 165 18.92 12.71 4.96
C LEU A 165 19.34 14.15 4.63
N SER A 166 20.65 14.41 4.60
CA SER A 166 21.14 15.65 3.98
C SER A 166 20.85 15.67 2.48
N GLU A 167 20.81 16.85 1.86
CA GLU A 167 20.54 16.99 0.42
C GLU A 167 21.50 16.17 -0.46
N ALA A 168 22.77 16.10 -0.04
CA ALA A 168 23.80 15.31 -0.72
C ALA A 168 23.57 13.80 -0.55
N GLU A 169 23.23 13.33 0.65
CA GLU A 169 22.87 11.92 0.90
C GLU A 169 21.63 11.53 0.09
N LEU A 170 20.59 12.36 0.12
CA LEU A 170 19.34 12.12 -0.60
C LEU A 170 19.57 12.03 -2.10
N SER A 171 20.31 12.99 -2.68
CA SER A 171 20.63 13.01 -4.11
C SER A 171 21.45 11.78 -4.54
N ASN A 172 22.44 11.38 -3.75
CA ASN A 172 23.24 10.20 -4.02
C ASN A 172 22.41 8.91 -3.90
N ALA A 173 21.55 8.82 -2.88
CA ALA A 173 20.69 7.67 -2.66
C ALA A 173 19.65 7.50 -3.78
N MET A 174 18.98 8.57 -4.21
CA MET A 174 18.01 8.52 -5.31
C MET A 174 18.62 8.01 -6.62
N LEU A 175 19.89 8.31 -6.88
CA LEU A 175 20.58 7.89 -8.11
C LEU A 175 21.35 6.57 -7.96
N HIS A 176 21.27 5.92 -6.80
CA HIS A 176 21.97 4.68 -6.52
C HIS A 176 21.59 3.54 -7.50
N ALA A 177 22.49 2.57 -7.68
CA ALA A 177 22.28 1.41 -8.56
C ALA A 177 21.28 0.41 -7.95
N ASN A 178 21.36 0.18 -6.63
CA ASN A 178 20.36 -0.58 -5.89
C ASN A 178 19.01 0.16 -5.89
N PHE A 179 18.00 -0.48 -6.49
CA PHE A 179 16.65 0.08 -6.61
C PHE A 179 15.99 0.34 -5.26
N ASP A 180 16.22 -0.50 -4.24
CA ASP A 180 15.56 -0.34 -2.94
C ASP A 180 16.06 0.93 -2.23
N ILE A 181 17.35 1.24 -2.37
CA ILE A 181 17.94 2.50 -1.87
C ILE A 181 17.34 3.69 -2.64
N ALA A 182 17.34 3.62 -3.97
CA ALA A 182 16.83 4.68 -4.82
C ALA A 182 15.35 4.96 -4.56
N TYR A 183 14.53 3.91 -4.49
CA TYR A 183 13.10 4.02 -4.27
C TYR A 183 12.77 4.52 -2.87
N ALA A 184 13.43 4.02 -1.82
CA ALA A 184 13.23 4.53 -0.46
C ALA A 184 13.60 6.02 -0.35
N ALA A 185 14.69 6.44 -1.00
CA ALA A 185 15.08 7.85 -1.04
C ALA A 185 14.09 8.73 -1.84
N LEU A 186 13.52 8.22 -2.94
CA LEU A 186 12.48 8.92 -3.70
C LEU A 186 11.19 9.07 -2.88
N VAL A 187 10.78 8.04 -2.16
CA VAL A 187 9.63 8.10 -1.24
C VAL A 187 9.89 9.10 -0.11
N ASN A 188 11.08 9.08 0.47
CA ASN A 188 11.51 10.06 1.46
C ASN A 188 11.36 11.49 0.92
N ALA A 189 11.92 11.75 -0.27
CA ALA A 189 11.83 13.05 -0.91
C ALA A 189 10.38 13.48 -1.18
N TYR A 190 9.50 12.56 -1.61
CA TYR A 190 8.07 12.81 -1.76
C TYR A 190 7.39 13.14 -0.42
N CYS A 191 7.64 12.33 0.61
CA CYS A 191 7.08 12.54 1.95
C CYS A 191 7.56 13.85 2.59
N ASN A 192 8.76 14.32 2.23
CA ASN A 192 9.31 15.59 2.67
C ASN A 192 8.95 16.79 1.75
N ASN A 193 8.11 16.58 0.73
CA ASN A 193 7.74 17.59 -0.28
C ASN A 193 8.95 18.27 -0.95
N ALA A 194 9.99 17.50 -1.29
CA ALA A 194 11.16 18.05 -1.98
C ALA A 194 10.85 18.44 -3.44
N ASP A 195 11.32 19.62 -3.87
CA ASP A 195 10.98 20.18 -5.19
C ASP A 195 11.52 19.37 -6.38
N ASN A 196 12.63 18.64 -6.19
CA ASN A 196 13.34 17.92 -7.24
C ASN A 196 12.87 16.47 -7.45
N VAL A 197 11.84 16.01 -6.73
CA VAL A 197 11.37 14.62 -6.76
C VAL A 197 11.04 14.17 -8.18
N SER A 198 10.28 14.98 -8.94
CA SER A 198 9.86 14.59 -10.29
C SER A 198 11.03 14.44 -11.25
N ASP A 199 12.00 15.35 -11.21
CA ASP A 199 13.19 15.28 -12.08
C ASP A 199 14.07 14.06 -11.75
N MET A 200 14.18 13.70 -10.47
CA MET A 200 14.89 12.50 -10.05
C MET A 200 14.12 11.23 -10.40
N LEU A 201 12.79 11.23 -10.26
CA LEU A 201 11.94 10.12 -10.71
C LEU A 201 12.14 9.85 -12.20
N PHE A 202 12.20 10.87 -13.06
CA PHE A 202 12.46 10.67 -14.50
C PHE A 202 13.79 9.98 -14.77
N LYS A 203 14.87 10.41 -14.08
CA LYS A 203 16.20 9.79 -14.22
C LYS A 203 16.18 8.32 -13.80
N VAL A 204 15.54 8.00 -12.68
CA VAL A 204 15.47 6.63 -12.16
C VAL A 204 14.56 5.77 -13.03
N PHE A 205 13.45 6.31 -13.53
CA PHE A 205 12.54 5.63 -14.44
C PHE A 205 13.22 5.26 -15.76
N ALA A 206 13.97 6.20 -16.36
CA ALA A 206 14.65 5.99 -17.63
C ALA A 206 15.73 4.90 -17.58
N LYS A 207 16.41 4.73 -16.44
CA LYS A 207 17.45 3.69 -16.25
C LYS A 207 16.91 2.35 -15.75
N THR A 208 15.65 2.29 -15.33
CA THR A 208 15.03 1.06 -14.83
C THR A 208 14.47 0.27 -16.01
N ASN A 209 14.75 -1.03 -16.09
CA ASN A 209 14.25 -1.89 -17.18
C ASN A 209 13.13 -2.84 -16.74
N ASP A 210 13.03 -3.09 -15.44
CA ASP A 210 12.07 -4.01 -14.83
C ASP A 210 10.67 -3.36 -14.73
N ASP A 211 9.65 -4.05 -15.24
CA ASP A 211 8.29 -3.49 -15.36
C ASP A 211 7.61 -3.29 -14.01
N ASP A 212 7.80 -4.19 -13.04
CA ASP A 212 7.25 -4.04 -11.68
C ASP A 212 7.88 -2.82 -10.97
N LYS A 213 9.18 -2.61 -11.13
CA LYS A 213 9.88 -1.43 -10.60
C LYS A 213 9.43 -0.15 -11.29
N LYS A 214 9.23 -0.16 -12.62
CA LYS A 214 8.64 0.97 -13.35
C LYS A 214 7.22 1.29 -12.87
N ALA A 215 6.40 0.27 -12.62
CA ALA A 215 5.05 0.46 -12.10
C ALA A 215 5.08 1.13 -10.71
N LYS A 216 6.01 0.74 -9.82
CA LYS A 216 6.21 1.42 -8.52
C LYS A 216 6.61 2.89 -8.69
N LEU A 217 7.52 3.18 -9.61
CA LEU A 217 7.95 4.56 -9.90
C LEU A 217 6.80 5.40 -10.47
N LEU A 218 6.00 4.84 -11.39
CA LEU A 218 4.84 5.53 -11.95
C LEU A 218 3.72 5.71 -10.93
N ALA A 219 3.52 4.76 -10.02
CA ALA A 219 2.59 4.91 -8.91
C ALA A 219 3.00 6.10 -8.02
N LEU A 220 4.29 6.23 -7.68
CA LEU A 220 4.80 7.40 -6.98
C LEU A 220 4.62 8.69 -7.80
N ALA A 221 4.93 8.65 -9.10
CA ALA A 221 4.77 9.79 -10.00
C ALA A 221 3.31 10.25 -10.13
N GLY A 222 2.33 9.33 -10.10
CA GLY A 222 0.90 9.68 -10.12
C GLY A 222 0.44 10.51 -8.92
N LEU A 223 1.18 10.43 -7.81
CA LEU A 223 0.98 11.25 -6.62
C LEU A 223 1.64 12.64 -6.73
N THR A 224 2.49 12.84 -7.75
CA THR A 224 3.09 14.13 -8.09
C THR A 224 2.22 14.84 -9.13
N ASN A 225 1.90 16.12 -8.92
CA ASN A 225 1.06 16.88 -9.86
C ASN A 225 1.82 17.32 -11.13
N ASP A 226 2.66 16.45 -11.71
CA ASP A 226 3.50 16.78 -12.85
C ASP A 226 2.97 16.17 -14.18
N PRO A 227 2.54 17.00 -15.16
CA PRO A 227 1.97 16.54 -16.42
C PRO A 227 2.93 15.82 -17.35
N ARG A 228 4.25 15.92 -17.12
CA ARG A 228 5.24 15.19 -17.90
C ARG A 228 5.08 13.67 -17.80
N TRP A 229 4.38 13.17 -16.77
CA TRP A 229 4.15 11.74 -16.54
C TRP A 229 2.98 11.15 -17.31
N ASP A 230 2.11 11.97 -17.91
CA ASP A 230 0.90 11.49 -18.58
C ASP A 230 1.25 10.59 -19.79
N GLU A 231 2.21 11.01 -20.61
CA GLU A 231 2.67 10.23 -21.77
C GLU A 231 3.49 8.97 -21.39
N PRO A 232 4.50 9.03 -20.50
CA PRO A 232 5.15 7.83 -19.99
C PRO A 232 4.19 6.81 -19.39
N CYS A 233 3.18 7.27 -18.65
CA CYS A 233 2.16 6.38 -18.08
C CYS A 233 1.28 5.76 -19.17
N LEU A 234 0.86 6.54 -20.18
CA LEU A 234 0.10 6.04 -21.33
C LEU A 234 0.86 4.91 -22.05
N LEU A 235 2.12 5.16 -22.39
CA LEU A 235 2.97 4.20 -23.10
C LEU A 235 3.21 2.94 -22.28
N PHE A 236 3.55 3.10 -20.99
CA PHE A 236 3.76 1.97 -20.08
C PHE A 236 2.50 1.11 -19.93
N CYS A 237 1.33 1.73 -19.71
CA CYS A 237 0.09 0.98 -19.52
C CYS A 237 -0.35 0.22 -20.78
N LYS A 238 -0.05 0.75 -21.98
CA LYS A 238 -0.30 0.04 -23.25
C LYS A 238 0.63 -1.16 -23.43
N ALA A 239 1.89 -1.05 -23.00
CA ALA A 239 2.87 -2.13 -23.05
C ALA A 239 2.60 -3.22 -21.98
N ASN A 240 2.14 -2.82 -20.79
CA ASN A 240 1.96 -3.67 -19.61
C ASN A 240 0.52 -3.56 -19.05
N PRO A 241 -0.50 -4.12 -19.74
CA PRO A 241 -1.91 -3.95 -19.34
C PRO A 241 -2.25 -4.52 -17.96
N GLU A 242 -1.54 -5.55 -17.49
CA GLU A 242 -1.72 -6.16 -16.17
C GLU A 242 -1.30 -5.24 -15.02
N LEU A 243 -0.34 -4.33 -15.24
CA LEU A 243 0.10 -3.34 -14.25
C LEU A 243 -0.67 -2.02 -14.34
N CYS A 244 -1.45 -1.82 -15.41
CA CYS A 244 -2.20 -0.59 -15.68
C CYS A 244 -3.12 -0.18 -14.53
N GLN A 245 -3.88 -1.10 -13.95
CA GLN A 245 -4.77 -0.78 -12.84
C GLN A 245 -3.97 -0.27 -11.63
N HIS A 246 -2.89 -0.94 -11.25
CA HIS A 246 -2.07 -0.56 -10.10
C HIS A 246 -1.50 0.85 -10.27
N VAL A 247 -0.91 1.14 -11.43
CA VAL A 247 -0.32 2.45 -11.73
C VAL A 247 -1.38 3.55 -11.72
N LEU A 248 -2.45 3.41 -12.52
CA LEU A 248 -3.46 4.45 -12.67
C LEU A 248 -4.22 4.75 -11.37
N SER A 249 -4.35 3.77 -10.46
CA SER A 249 -4.99 3.97 -9.15
C SER A 249 -4.32 5.08 -8.33
N HIS A 250 -3.07 5.45 -8.64
CA HIS A 250 -2.31 6.49 -7.94
C HIS A 250 -2.33 7.84 -8.64
N PHE A 251 -2.86 7.96 -9.87
CA PHE A 251 -3.01 9.22 -10.58
C PHE A 251 -4.25 9.98 -10.08
N VAL A 252 -4.15 10.50 -8.86
CA VAL A 252 -5.27 11.07 -8.10
C VAL A 252 -5.65 12.50 -8.51
N TYR A 253 -4.82 13.18 -9.30
CA TYR A 253 -5.15 14.54 -9.76
C TYR A 253 -6.17 14.51 -10.89
N LYS A 254 -7.17 15.39 -10.83
CA LYS A 254 -8.24 15.47 -11.83
C LYS A 254 -7.72 15.71 -13.25
N ARG A 255 -6.59 16.41 -13.38
CA ARG A 255 -5.93 16.64 -14.68
C ARG A 255 -5.59 15.33 -15.41
N ALA A 256 -5.39 14.24 -14.69
CA ALA A 256 -5.02 12.95 -15.25
C ALA A 256 -6.22 12.17 -15.80
N LEU A 257 -7.48 12.54 -15.49
CA LEU A 257 -8.66 11.81 -15.97
C LEU A 257 -8.74 11.57 -17.50
N PRO A 258 -8.29 12.49 -18.38
CA PRO A 258 -8.18 12.21 -19.82
C PRO A 258 -7.30 10.98 -20.16
N LEU A 259 -6.25 10.72 -19.38
CA LEU A 259 -5.39 9.53 -19.53
C LEU A 259 -6.19 8.24 -19.35
N PHE A 260 -7.07 8.19 -18.34
CA PHE A 260 -7.95 7.04 -18.07
C PHE A 260 -8.90 6.82 -19.24
N ILE A 261 -9.54 7.88 -19.74
CA ILE A 261 -10.47 7.81 -20.87
C ILE A 261 -9.75 7.28 -22.12
N ASN A 262 -8.54 7.77 -22.40
CA ASN A 262 -7.72 7.30 -23.51
C ASN A 262 -7.39 5.80 -23.38
N LEU A 263 -6.96 5.35 -22.20
CA LEU A 263 -6.66 3.93 -21.96
C LEU A 263 -7.92 3.04 -21.96
N MET A 264 -9.08 3.57 -21.55
CA MET A 264 -10.38 2.87 -21.67
C MET A 264 -10.83 2.67 -23.12
N ALA A 265 -10.34 3.48 -24.05
CA ALA A 265 -10.65 3.35 -25.47
C ALA A 265 -9.93 2.17 -26.14
N HIS A 266 -8.84 1.66 -25.55
CA HIS A 266 -8.02 0.59 -26.11
C HIS A 266 -8.41 -0.77 -25.51
N GLY A 267 -8.65 -1.78 -26.35
CA GLY A 267 -9.21 -3.06 -25.91
C GLY A 267 -8.43 -3.78 -24.80
N VAL A 268 -7.09 -3.81 -24.87
CA VAL A 268 -6.24 -4.49 -23.88
C VAL A 268 -6.19 -3.78 -22.53
N THR A 269 -6.27 -2.45 -22.52
CA THR A 269 -6.24 -1.63 -21.30
C THR A 269 -7.63 -1.24 -20.80
N GLN A 270 -8.71 -1.55 -21.53
CA GLN A 270 -10.05 -1.10 -21.20
C GLN A 270 -10.49 -1.51 -19.79
N LYS A 271 -10.40 -2.81 -19.49
CA LYS A 271 -10.79 -3.36 -18.19
C LYS A 271 -9.93 -2.84 -17.03
N PRO A 272 -8.59 -2.88 -17.07
CA PRO A 272 -7.77 -2.36 -15.97
C PRO A 272 -7.88 -0.85 -15.80
N ALA A 273 -7.97 -0.07 -16.89
CA ALA A 273 -8.18 1.38 -16.81
C ALA A 273 -9.54 1.74 -16.22
N TYR A 274 -10.60 0.97 -16.54
CA TYR A 274 -11.91 1.15 -15.94
C TYR A 274 -11.94 0.77 -14.45
N ALA A 275 -11.21 -0.27 -14.06
CA ALA A 275 -11.07 -0.61 -12.65
C ALA A 275 -10.39 0.54 -11.87
N ALA A 276 -9.34 1.15 -12.43
CA ALA A 276 -8.72 2.34 -11.83
C ALA A 276 -9.65 3.56 -11.85
N TRP A 277 -10.43 3.76 -12.92
CA TRP A 277 -11.46 4.80 -12.99
C TRP A 277 -12.46 4.69 -11.84
N LEU A 278 -12.92 3.48 -11.51
CA LEU A 278 -13.82 3.26 -10.38
C LEU A 278 -13.16 3.58 -9.03
N ILE A 279 -11.87 3.25 -8.87
CA ILE A 279 -11.11 3.60 -7.66
C ILE A 279 -11.00 5.13 -7.48
N ILE A 280 -10.77 5.87 -8.56
CA ILE A 280 -10.63 7.32 -8.52
C ILE A 280 -11.99 8.02 -8.38
N THR A 281 -12.98 7.63 -9.18
CA THR A 281 -14.22 8.41 -9.35
C THR A 281 -15.42 7.87 -8.58
N ASP A 282 -15.39 6.60 -8.15
CA ASP A 282 -16.54 5.85 -7.61
C ASP A 282 -17.80 5.97 -8.48
N ARG A 283 -17.61 6.18 -9.80
CA ARG A 283 -18.70 6.37 -10.76
C ARG A 283 -18.65 5.28 -11.83
N ALA A 284 -19.64 4.40 -11.78
CA ALA A 284 -19.90 3.46 -12.86
C ALA A 284 -20.30 4.21 -14.14
N LEU A 285 -19.77 3.75 -15.27
CA LEU A 285 -20.07 4.31 -16.59
C LEU A 285 -21.14 3.47 -17.28
N ALA A 286 -21.98 4.13 -18.08
CA ALA A 286 -22.95 3.45 -18.92
C ALA A 286 -22.26 2.47 -19.89
N GLN A 287 -22.94 1.37 -20.18
CA GLN A 287 -22.51 0.48 -21.26
C GLN A 287 -22.97 1.06 -22.61
N ALA A 288 -22.09 1.05 -23.59
CA ALA A 288 -22.40 1.37 -24.98
C ALA A 288 -22.36 0.08 -25.79
N GLU A 289 -23.39 -0.19 -26.57
CA GLU A 289 -23.35 -1.25 -27.57
C GLU A 289 -22.44 -0.83 -28.73
N LYS A 290 -21.27 -1.44 -28.86
CA LYS A 290 -20.45 -1.29 -30.06
C LYS A 290 -20.89 -2.34 -31.06
N VAL A 291 -21.61 -1.91 -32.09
CA VAL A 291 -21.91 -2.73 -33.26
C VAL A 291 -20.68 -2.70 -34.18
N THR A 292 -19.91 -3.78 -34.21
CA THR A 292 -18.89 -3.98 -35.23
C THR A 292 -19.49 -4.76 -36.40
N VAL A 293 -19.55 -4.14 -37.58
CA VAL A 293 -19.92 -4.83 -38.82
C VAL A 293 -18.69 -5.62 -39.28
N VAL A 294 -18.75 -6.95 -39.18
CA VAL A 294 -17.72 -7.82 -39.77
C VAL A 294 -18.09 -8.03 -41.23
N GLU A 295 -17.31 -7.49 -42.16
CA GLU A 295 -17.58 -7.51 -43.62
C GLU A 295 -17.72 -8.92 -44.23
N SER A 296 -17.40 -9.99 -43.50
CA SER A 296 -17.30 -11.33 -44.07
C SER A 296 -18.50 -12.25 -43.87
N LYS A 297 -19.44 -11.98 -42.95
CA LYS A 297 -20.76 -12.65 -42.82
C LYS A 297 -21.65 -11.72 -41.99
N ASN A 298 -22.90 -11.50 -42.40
CA ASN A 298 -23.93 -10.68 -41.71
C ASN A 298 -24.29 -11.18 -40.28
N ALA A 299 -23.31 -11.37 -39.41
CA ALA A 299 -23.46 -11.62 -37.99
C ALA A 299 -23.04 -10.33 -37.26
N GLN A 300 -24.01 -9.62 -36.71
CA GLN A 300 -23.75 -8.52 -35.78
C GLN A 300 -23.21 -9.12 -34.49
N ASN A 301 -21.91 -8.99 -34.23
CA ASN A 301 -21.37 -9.22 -32.90
C ASN A 301 -21.44 -7.91 -32.12
N VAL A 302 -22.52 -7.72 -31.36
CA VAL A 302 -22.64 -6.62 -30.40
C VAL A 302 -21.67 -6.89 -29.26
N HIS A 303 -20.61 -6.08 -29.17
CA HIS A 303 -19.73 -6.09 -28.00
C HIS A 303 -20.15 -4.94 -27.09
N SER A 304 -20.55 -5.23 -25.86
CA SER A 304 -20.78 -4.20 -24.86
C SER A 304 -19.45 -3.56 -24.47
N GLY A 305 -19.28 -2.29 -24.85
CA GLY A 305 -18.13 -1.46 -24.50
C GLY A 305 -18.48 -0.43 -23.43
N ILE A 306 -17.47 0.21 -22.86
CA ILE A 306 -17.65 1.34 -21.94
C ILE A 306 -18.03 2.58 -22.76
N ASN A 307 -19.03 3.34 -22.31
CA ASN A 307 -19.39 4.62 -22.90
C ASN A 307 -18.36 5.70 -22.52
N LEU A 308 -17.55 6.13 -23.50
CA LEU A 308 -16.50 7.13 -23.30
C LEU A 308 -17.06 8.56 -23.23
N ASP A 309 -18.22 8.83 -23.83
CA ASP A 309 -18.86 10.15 -23.75
C ASP A 309 -19.40 10.39 -22.33
N ASP A 310 -19.96 9.36 -21.69
CA ASP A 310 -20.33 9.41 -20.27
C ASP A 310 -19.10 9.64 -19.37
N ALA A 311 -17.96 9.03 -19.71
CA ALA A 311 -16.70 9.27 -18.99
C ALA A 311 -16.23 10.72 -19.14
N GLU A 312 -16.33 11.30 -20.33
CA GLU A 312 -15.96 12.69 -20.59
C GLU A 312 -16.92 13.68 -19.89
N HIS A 313 -18.23 13.40 -19.88
CA HIS A 313 -19.19 14.17 -19.10
C HIS A 313 -18.91 14.09 -17.59
N ALA A 314 -18.56 12.89 -17.09
CA ALA A 314 -18.15 12.72 -15.70
C ALA A 314 -16.91 13.55 -15.37
N ARG A 315 -15.89 13.50 -16.23
CA ARG A 315 -14.66 14.30 -16.09
C ARG A 315 -14.97 15.80 -16.00
N GLN A 316 -15.81 16.32 -16.90
CA GLN A 316 -16.22 17.72 -16.90
C GLN A 316 -16.96 18.10 -15.62
N ALA A 317 -17.84 17.21 -15.13
CA ALA A 317 -18.53 17.41 -13.86
C ALA A 317 -17.56 17.42 -12.66
N PHE A 318 -16.52 16.58 -12.64
CA PHE A 318 -15.52 16.63 -11.57
C PHE A 318 -14.61 17.86 -11.65
N ALA A 319 -14.36 18.40 -12.85
CA ALA A 319 -13.54 19.58 -13.04
C ALA A 319 -14.14 20.84 -12.38
N ILE A 320 -15.47 20.94 -12.27
CA ILE A 320 -16.16 22.07 -11.61
C ILE A 320 -16.26 21.92 -10.08
N VAL A 321 -16.06 20.72 -9.53
CA VAL A 321 -16.08 20.51 -8.08
C VAL A 321 -14.77 21.07 -7.47
N PRO A 322 -14.81 21.82 -6.36
CA PRO A 322 -13.60 22.34 -5.71
C PRO A 322 -12.62 21.24 -5.26
N GLY A 323 -11.32 21.51 -5.41
CA GLY A 323 -10.24 20.56 -5.16
C GLY A 323 -9.59 20.07 -6.46
N ASP A 324 -8.29 19.84 -6.43
CA ASP A 324 -7.46 19.40 -7.56
C ASP A 324 -7.31 17.88 -7.61
N GLN A 325 -7.54 17.20 -6.48
CA GLN A 325 -7.45 15.75 -6.33
C GLN A 325 -8.84 15.11 -6.22
N LEU A 326 -8.92 13.84 -6.63
CA LEU A 326 -10.11 13.01 -6.64
C LEU A 326 -9.73 11.57 -6.24
N LEU A 327 -10.44 11.02 -5.26
CA LEU A 327 -10.27 9.62 -4.86
C LEU A 327 -11.59 9.08 -4.32
N ASN A 328 -12.00 7.91 -4.80
CA ASN A 328 -13.30 7.31 -4.52
C ASN A 328 -14.46 8.33 -4.62
N GLY A 329 -14.46 9.15 -5.68
CA GLY A 329 -15.47 10.17 -5.94
C GLY A 329 -15.42 11.40 -5.02
N ILE A 330 -14.51 11.42 -4.04
CA ILE A 330 -14.34 12.54 -3.11
C ILE A 330 -13.32 13.51 -3.71
N SER A 331 -13.77 14.73 -3.97
CA SER A 331 -12.91 15.83 -4.39
C SER A 331 -12.31 16.55 -3.18
N PHE A 332 -11.00 16.78 -3.21
CA PHE A 332 -10.26 17.42 -2.12
C PHE A 332 -9.06 18.20 -2.66
N ALA A 333 -8.51 19.06 -1.79
CA ALA A 333 -7.21 19.70 -1.98
C ALA A 333 -6.22 19.07 -1.02
N GLN A 334 -4.92 19.19 -1.31
CA GLN A 334 -3.87 18.67 -0.43
C GLN A 334 -4.11 19.10 1.03
N SER A 335 -4.37 20.38 1.29
CA SER A 335 -4.59 20.92 2.65
C SER A 335 -5.73 20.27 3.45
N ASN A 336 -6.74 19.68 2.80
CA ASN A 336 -7.89 19.06 3.49
C ASN A 336 -8.04 17.55 3.23
N ALA A 337 -7.04 16.92 2.61
CA ALA A 337 -7.07 15.49 2.26
C ALA A 337 -7.38 14.60 3.48
N LYS A 338 -6.71 14.83 4.61
CA LYS A 338 -6.96 14.12 5.89
C LYS A 338 -8.43 14.13 6.31
N GLN A 339 -9.06 15.31 6.29
CA GLN A 339 -10.44 15.47 6.73
C GLN A 339 -11.42 14.79 5.78
N LYS A 340 -11.19 14.92 4.47
CA LYS A 340 -12.07 14.39 3.42
C LYS A 340 -12.00 12.88 3.31
N LEU A 341 -10.82 12.29 3.52
CA LEU A 341 -10.57 10.86 3.33
C LEU A 341 -10.64 10.02 4.61
N LYS A 342 -11.00 10.62 5.76
CA LYS A 342 -10.98 9.98 7.09
C LYS A 342 -11.78 8.67 7.22
N MET A 343 -12.77 8.44 6.36
CA MET A 343 -13.61 7.24 6.39
C MET A 343 -13.09 6.12 5.46
N LEU A 344 -12.05 6.42 4.68
CA LEU A 344 -11.43 5.51 3.74
C LEU A 344 -10.12 4.98 4.31
N ALA A 345 -9.71 3.84 3.78
CA ALA A 345 -8.45 3.17 4.04
C ALA A 345 -7.93 2.53 2.75
N GLY A 346 -6.71 2.00 2.80
CA GLY A 346 -6.06 1.36 1.68
C GLY A 346 -4.78 2.07 1.26
N GLU A 347 -4.04 1.40 0.37
CA GLU A 347 -2.70 1.78 -0.04
C GLU A 347 -2.66 3.19 -0.64
N VAL A 348 -3.59 3.49 -1.57
CA VAL A 348 -3.63 4.79 -2.24
C VAL A 348 -4.00 5.89 -1.24
N VAL A 349 -4.97 5.64 -0.36
CA VAL A 349 -5.39 6.59 0.68
C VAL A 349 -4.21 6.92 1.60
N GLN A 350 -3.49 5.90 2.08
CA GLN A 350 -2.34 6.10 2.95
C GLN A 350 -1.24 6.92 2.26
N ARG A 351 -0.93 6.63 1.00
CA ARG A 351 0.14 7.32 0.24
C ARG A 351 -0.19 8.77 -0.10
N VAL A 352 -1.46 9.06 -0.40
CA VAL A 352 -1.94 10.45 -0.60
C VAL A 352 -1.82 11.25 0.69
N ILE A 353 -2.13 10.64 1.83
CA ILE A 353 -2.16 11.35 3.11
C ILE A 353 -0.76 11.38 3.76
N ALA A 354 0.15 10.46 3.40
CA ALA A 354 1.46 10.32 4.03
C ALA A 354 2.24 11.64 4.18
N PRO A 355 2.39 12.52 3.17
CA PRO A 355 3.15 13.77 3.28
C PRO A 355 2.61 14.78 4.32
N HIS A 356 1.42 14.53 4.88
CA HIS A 356 0.84 15.36 5.94
C HIS A 356 1.29 14.96 7.36
N TYR A 357 2.15 13.96 7.49
CA TYR A 357 2.70 13.51 8.76
C TYR A 357 4.21 13.79 8.82
N PRO A 358 4.82 13.78 10.01
CA PRO A 358 6.28 13.82 10.14
C PRO A 358 6.95 12.72 9.30
N LEU A 359 8.11 13.03 8.73
CA LEU A 359 8.78 12.24 7.70
C LEU A 359 8.82 10.73 7.99
N GLN A 360 9.23 10.33 9.19
CA GLN A 360 9.37 8.91 9.56
C GLN A 360 8.02 8.19 9.49
N LYS A 361 6.97 8.80 10.05
CA LYS A 361 5.60 8.28 10.02
C LYS A 361 5.05 8.29 8.59
N ALA A 362 5.35 9.34 7.81
CA ALA A 362 4.96 9.45 6.41
C ALA A 362 5.55 8.30 5.56
N CYS A 363 6.85 8.06 5.66
CA CYS A 363 7.52 6.95 4.97
C CYS A 363 6.94 5.60 5.40
N GLY A 364 6.69 5.39 6.70
CA GLY A 364 6.04 4.17 7.18
C GLY A 364 4.66 3.96 6.57
N LEU A 365 3.81 4.99 6.58
CA LEU A 365 2.49 4.93 5.95
C LEU A 365 2.56 4.69 4.43
N TYR A 366 3.62 5.12 3.76
CA TYR A 366 3.79 4.88 2.33
C TYR A 366 4.16 3.42 2.03
N HIS A 367 5.08 2.84 2.81
CA HIS A 367 5.67 1.53 2.57
C HIS A 367 4.85 0.37 3.14
N VAL A 368 4.14 0.55 4.26
CA VAL A 368 3.37 -0.52 4.91
C VAL A 368 1.88 -0.21 5.01
N LEU A 369 1.05 -1.21 4.73
CA LEU A 369 -0.39 -1.15 4.98
C LEU A 369 -0.65 -1.38 6.49
N VAL A 370 -1.28 -0.39 7.12
CA VAL A 370 -1.61 -0.48 8.54
C VAL A 370 -2.96 -1.17 8.77
N SER A 371 -3.15 -1.75 9.96
CA SER A 371 -4.45 -2.30 10.36
C SER A 371 -5.51 -1.20 10.48
N ALA A 372 -6.79 -1.58 10.52
CA ALA A 372 -7.88 -0.62 10.74
C ALA A 372 -7.71 0.13 12.06
N LYS A 373 -7.29 -0.56 13.12
CA LYS A 373 -7.07 0.02 14.46
C LYS A 373 -5.96 1.07 14.43
N GLN A 374 -4.81 0.74 13.83
CA GLN A 374 -3.70 1.68 13.68
C GLN A 374 -4.09 2.88 12.80
N TRP A 375 -4.80 2.64 11.70
CA TRP A 375 -5.25 3.70 10.80
C TRP A 375 -6.22 4.68 11.48
N GLN A 376 -7.13 4.16 12.32
CA GLN A 376 -8.01 4.98 13.16
C GLN A 376 -7.22 5.88 14.10
N SER A 377 -6.19 5.37 14.77
CA SER A 377 -5.30 6.19 15.62
C SER A 377 -4.58 7.26 14.81
N VAL A 378 -4.01 6.89 13.65
CA VAL A 378 -3.30 7.82 12.76
C VAL A 378 -4.18 8.99 12.33
N ILE A 379 -5.44 8.71 11.95
CA ILE A 379 -6.40 9.76 11.56
C ILE A 379 -6.86 10.58 12.77
N ALA A 380 -7.06 9.97 13.93
CA ALA A 380 -7.53 10.65 15.14
C ALA A 380 -6.48 11.57 15.76
N GLU A 381 -5.19 11.25 15.63
CA GLU A 381 -4.05 12.05 16.11
C GLU A 381 -3.85 13.37 15.33
N SER A 382 -4.66 13.66 14.31
CA SER A 382 -4.61 14.95 13.63
C SER A 382 -5.30 16.01 14.50
N PRO A 383 -4.57 17.02 15.04
CA PRO A 383 -5.22 18.17 15.63
C PRO A 383 -6.10 18.81 14.55
N SER A 384 -7.27 19.31 14.98
CA SER A 384 -8.04 20.27 14.20
C SER A 384 -7.08 21.34 13.66
N ALA A 385 -7.11 21.57 12.35
CA ALA A 385 -6.48 22.75 11.77
C ALA A 385 -7.05 23.98 12.50
N GLU A 386 -6.19 24.67 13.25
CA GLU A 386 -6.36 26.10 13.52
C GLU A 386 -6.02 26.89 12.26
#